data_AF-A0A9E2IIE8-F1
#
_entry.id   AF-A0A9E2IIE8-F1
#
_cell.length_a   1.000
_cell.length_b   1.000
_cell.length_c   1.000
_cell.angle_alpha   90.00
_cell.angle_beta   90.00
_cell.angle_gamma   90.00
#
_symmetry.space_group_name_H-M   'P 1'
#
loop_
_entity.id
_entity.type
_entity.pdbx_description
1 polymer ?
#
loop_
_entity_poly.entity_id
_entity_poly.type
_entity_poly.pdbx_seq_one_letter_code
_entity_poly.pdbx_strand_id
1 'polypeptide(L)'
;MIAQTFSHPMDELVYQAVFGQDNQKQTARFSIWQQAITAGIVPASINDFYMAKGTGRVPANLTVPAMNIRAMAYDTARAAFQAAKEYRVGALILEIARSEIGYTNQQPEEYVIVMMAAALREGWSGPLFVQGDHFQAKAASPSVPKPGEIEKIKSLIKDAIKAGFYNIDIDMSTLVDLDKPTETEQQQANIKYSLEMANYIRSLEPTGVTVSLGGEIGHIGGKNSTLEDFRAYMDGFNAGLGEGMVGMSKISVQTGTHHGGVVLADGSLADIDVDFSILKDVSSVGRDEYHIGGAVQHGASTLPDEFFNQFAQAGAVEVHLATGFQNMQLDHEAFPKSLLDQMYAWLDKTQSDERGLDQTDEQFHYELRKKSLGEFKQAMWDLPEENKAKIRQSLVERFAFFYQQLNVVNTAELVGQLVKPVVVEKTQADFMSGLVKADNVKGLAD
;
A
#
# COMPACT_ATOMS: atom_id res chain seq x y z
N MET A 1 -15.75 31.71 8.81
CA MET A 1 -15.47 30.35 9.29
C MET A 1 -16.77 29.79 9.83
N ILE A 2 -17.42 28.89 9.09
CA ILE A 2 -18.48 28.06 9.66
C ILE A 2 -17.78 27.08 10.59
N ALA A 3 -18.14 27.03 11.87
CA ALA A 3 -17.58 26.06 12.80
C ALA A 3 -17.95 24.65 12.29
N GLN A 4 -16.95 23.81 12.04
CA GLN A 4 -17.20 22.40 11.76
C GLN A 4 -17.89 21.77 12.96
N THR A 5 -18.98 21.06 12.68
CA THR A 5 -19.73 20.29 13.68
C THR A 5 -19.34 18.82 13.49
N PHE A 6 -18.61 18.26 14.45
CA PHE A 6 -18.23 16.86 14.45
C PHE A 6 -19.29 16.02 15.16
N SER A 7 -19.60 14.84 14.61
CA SER A 7 -20.60 13.94 15.19
C SER A 7 -20.03 13.04 16.29
N HIS A 8 -18.70 12.91 16.38
CA HIS A 8 -18.01 12.05 17.33
C HIS A 8 -16.65 12.66 17.75
N PRO A 9 -16.21 12.50 19.02
CA PRO A 9 -14.94 13.08 19.48
C PRO A 9 -13.70 12.62 18.71
N MET A 10 -13.68 11.36 18.25
CA MET A 10 -12.57 10.86 17.39
C MET A 10 -12.53 11.57 16.04
N ASP A 11 -13.68 11.98 15.48
CA ASP A 11 -13.72 12.69 14.19
C ASP A 11 -13.09 14.09 14.34
N GLU A 12 -13.34 14.76 15.46
CA GLU A 12 -12.67 16.03 15.78
C GLU A 12 -11.17 15.83 16.01
N LEU A 13 -10.80 14.80 16.78
CA LEU A 13 -9.41 14.55 17.15
C LEU A 13 -8.54 14.20 15.92
N VAL A 14 -9.03 13.34 15.02
CA VAL A 14 -8.31 13.01 13.78
C VAL A 14 -8.25 14.21 12.83
N TYR A 15 -9.29 15.04 12.80
CA TYR A 15 -9.26 16.28 12.01
C TYR A 15 -8.17 17.23 12.51
N GLN A 16 -8.04 17.40 13.84
CA GLN A 16 -6.94 18.15 14.43
C GLN A 16 -5.56 17.53 14.14
N ALA A 17 -5.46 16.19 14.11
CA ALA A 17 -4.22 15.47 13.78
C ALA A 17 -3.73 15.71 12.33
N VAL A 18 -4.65 16.01 11.40
CA VAL A 18 -4.34 16.23 9.98
C VAL A 18 -4.26 17.73 9.64
N PHE A 19 -5.25 18.53 10.04
CA PHE A 19 -5.44 19.92 9.61
C PHE A 19 -5.25 20.96 10.73
N GLY A 20 -4.97 20.54 11.96
CA GLY A 20 -4.68 21.46 13.07
C GLY A 20 -3.37 22.23 12.89
N GLN A 21 -3.12 23.19 13.78
CA GLN A 21 -1.79 23.80 13.92
C GLN A 21 -0.78 22.79 14.48
N ASP A 22 0.53 23.04 14.34
CA ASP A 22 1.57 22.07 14.70
C ASP A 22 1.43 21.49 16.13
N ASN A 23 1.13 22.33 17.11
CA ASN A 23 0.91 21.89 18.50
C ASN A 23 -0.36 21.02 18.66
N GLN A 24 -1.43 21.35 17.91
CA GLN A 24 -2.66 20.56 17.90
C GLN A 24 -2.42 19.22 17.23
N LYS A 25 -1.73 19.20 16.07
CA LYS A 25 -1.36 17.96 15.37
C LYS A 25 -0.59 17.04 16.29
N GLN A 26 0.49 17.53 16.89
CA GLN A 26 1.33 16.75 17.80
C GLN A 26 0.52 16.14 18.95
N THR A 27 -0.30 16.96 19.62
CA THR A 27 -1.10 16.52 20.77
C THR A 27 -2.16 15.51 20.36
N ALA A 28 -2.87 15.77 19.25
CA ALA A 28 -3.91 14.89 18.74
C ALA A 28 -3.34 13.54 18.28
N ARG A 29 -2.22 13.55 17.55
CA ARG A 29 -1.53 12.33 17.10
C ARG A 29 -1.06 11.48 18.27
N PHE A 30 -0.43 12.10 19.26
CA PHE A 30 -0.01 11.39 20.48
C PHE A 30 -1.22 10.80 21.23
N SER A 31 -2.30 11.56 21.37
CA SER A 31 -3.53 11.09 22.03
C SER A 31 -4.17 9.91 21.29
N ILE A 32 -4.25 9.96 19.95
CA ILE A 32 -4.76 8.85 19.13
C ILE A 32 -3.87 7.62 19.30
N TRP A 33 -2.54 7.78 19.25
CA TRP A 33 -1.60 6.68 19.46
C TRP A 33 -1.83 5.99 20.81
N GLN A 34 -1.89 6.74 21.91
CA GLN A 34 -2.09 6.16 23.25
C GLN A 34 -3.44 5.45 23.38
N GLN A 35 -4.51 6.02 22.82
CA GLN A 35 -5.83 5.40 22.80
C GLN A 35 -5.83 4.10 21.99
N ALA A 36 -5.18 4.09 20.82
CA ALA A 36 -5.06 2.93 19.95
C ALA A 36 -4.32 1.78 20.65
N ILE A 37 -3.15 2.05 21.24
CA ILE A 37 -2.37 1.07 22.00
C ILE A 37 -3.20 0.50 23.16
N THR A 38 -3.89 1.35 23.91
CA THR A 38 -4.77 0.92 25.03
C THR A 38 -5.92 0.03 24.55
N ALA A 39 -6.45 0.29 23.35
CA ALA A 39 -7.50 -0.50 22.73
C ALA A 39 -6.98 -1.78 22.02
N GLY A 40 -5.68 -2.07 22.08
CA GLY A 40 -5.08 -3.24 21.42
C GLY A 40 -4.91 -3.08 19.91
N ILE A 41 -4.94 -1.85 19.39
CA ILE A 41 -4.62 -1.51 18.00
C ILE A 41 -3.13 -1.15 17.96
N VAL A 42 -2.29 -2.13 17.63
CA VAL A 42 -0.83 -1.99 17.75
C VAL A 42 -0.20 -2.21 16.37
N PRO A 43 0.58 -1.25 15.83
CA PRO A 43 1.31 -1.45 14.60
C PRO A 43 2.18 -2.69 14.70
N ALA A 44 2.07 -3.57 13.70
CA ALA A 44 2.71 -4.87 13.73
C ALA A 44 3.27 -5.24 12.35
N SER A 45 4.23 -6.16 12.37
CA SER A 45 4.68 -6.82 11.15
C SER A 45 3.85 -8.05 10.86
N ILE A 46 3.50 -8.24 9.59
CA ILE A 46 2.82 -9.44 9.10
C ILE A 46 3.81 -10.61 8.87
N ASN A 47 5.11 -10.38 9.04
CA ASN A 47 6.17 -11.34 8.72
C ASN A 47 5.87 -12.76 9.21
N ASP A 48 5.53 -12.92 10.50
CA ASP A 48 5.29 -14.25 11.09
C ASP A 48 4.08 -14.96 10.46
N PHE A 49 3.07 -14.20 10.03
CA PHE A 49 1.92 -14.75 9.31
C PHE A 49 2.33 -15.26 7.92
N TYR A 50 3.16 -14.52 7.19
CA TYR A 50 3.67 -14.95 5.88
C TYR A 50 4.68 -16.09 5.97
N MET A 51 5.57 -16.11 6.96
CA MET A 51 6.45 -17.26 7.21
C MET A 51 5.65 -18.50 7.65
N ALA A 52 4.55 -18.33 8.38
CA ALA A 52 3.63 -19.41 8.69
C ALA A 52 2.93 -19.95 7.44
N LYS A 53 2.55 -19.10 6.48
CA LYS A 53 2.06 -19.52 5.16
C LYS A 53 3.14 -20.27 4.37
N GLY A 54 4.38 -19.79 4.40
CA GLY A 54 5.57 -20.43 3.84
C GLY A 54 5.79 -21.87 4.30
N THR A 55 5.37 -22.17 5.54
CA THR A 55 5.52 -23.48 6.19
C THR A 55 4.21 -24.27 6.25
N GLY A 56 3.17 -23.86 5.52
CA GLY A 56 1.88 -24.57 5.44
C GLY A 56 0.98 -24.46 6.68
N ARG A 57 1.30 -23.58 7.63
CA ARG A 57 0.49 -23.32 8.84
C ARG A 57 -0.66 -22.33 8.60
N VAL A 58 -0.63 -21.60 7.49
CA VAL A 58 -1.74 -20.78 6.99
C VAL A 58 -2.22 -21.40 5.67
N PRO A 59 -3.54 -21.48 5.40
CA PRO A 59 -4.06 -22.01 4.14
C PRO A 59 -3.42 -21.36 2.91
N ALA A 60 -3.06 -22.17 1.92
CA ALA A 60 -2.51 -21.68 0.67
C ALA A 60 -3.52 -20.79 -0.08
N ASN A 61 -4.82 -21.11 0.02
CA ASN A 61 -5.90 -20.41 -0.67
C ASN A 61 -6.46 -19.19 0.09
N LEU A 62 -5.57 -18.41 0.70
CA LEU A 62 -5.89 -17.17 1.43
C LEU A 62 -4.97 -16.08 0.92
N THR A 63 -5.53 -14.97 0.44
CA THR A 63 -4.77 -13.85 -0.09
C THR A 63 -5.07 -12.61 0.76
N VAL A 64 -4.05 -11.96 1.30
CA VAL A 64 -4.23 -10.77 2.11
C VAL A 64 -4.52 -9.58 1.19
N PRO A 65 -5.63 -8.83 1.38
CA PRO A 65 -5.79 -7.55 0.69
C PRO A 65 -4.85 -6.51 1.29
N ALA A 66 -3.98 -5.95 0.46
CA ALA A 66 -3.24 -4.73 0.75
C ALA A 66 -3.95 -3.56 0.06
N MET A 67 -4.31 -2.54 0.84
CA MET A 67 -5.27 -1.52 0.42
C MET A 67 -4.63 -0.14 0.50
N ASN A 68 -4.36 0.47 -0.65
CA ASN A 68 -3.81 1.82 -0.75
C ASN A 68 -4.89 2.85 -0.37
N ILE A 69 -4.81 3.40 0.84
CA ILE A 69 -5.81 4.34 1.37
C ILE A 69 -5.46 5.78 0.98
N ARG A 70 -6.06 6.26 -0.12
CA ARG A 70 -5.75 7.57 -0.72
C ARG A 70 -6.79 8.64 -0.42
N ALA A 71 -7.82 8.72 -1.26
CA ALA A 71 -8.87 9.74 -1.13
C ALA A 71 -9.73 9.47 0.11
N MET A 72 -10.18 10.55 0.77
CA MET A 72 -10.99 10.51 1.99
C MET A 72 -10.45 9.49 3.01
N ALA A 73 -9.14 9.48 3.25
CA ALA A 73 -8.44 8.37 3.91
C ALA A 73 -9.06 7.90 5.23
N TYR A 74 -9.53 8.82 6.07
CA TYR A 74 -10.23 8.45 7.30
C TYR A 74 -11.54 7.69 7.03
N ASP A 75 -12.38 8.18 6.13
CA ASP A 75 -13.65 7.52 5.77
C ASP A 75 -13.43 6.19 5.06
N THR A 76 -12.43 6.09 4.18
CA THR A 76 -12.06 4.84 3.50
C THR A 76 -11.56 3.80 4.51
N ALA A 77 -10.67 4.19 5.42
CA ALA A 77 -10.18 3.31 6.47
C ALA A 77 -11.30 2.87 7.43
N ARG A 78 -12.24 3.78 7.76
CA ARG A 78 -13.44 3.43 8.54
C ARG A 78 -14.28 2.38 7.83
N ALA A 79 -14.50 2.52 6.52
CA ALA A 79 -15.22 1.50 5.76
C ALA A 79 -14.51 0.14 5.80
N ALA A 80 -13.18 0.12 5.65
CA ALA A 80 -12.38 -1.11 5.74
C ALA A 80 -12.52 -1.77 7.12
N PHE A 81 -12.36 -1.02 8.21
CA PHE A 81 -12.47 -1.57 9.57
C PHE A 81 -13.90 -1.97 9.95
N GLN A 82 -14.92 -1.25 9.48
CA GLN A 82 -16.31 -1.63 9.69
C GLN A 82 -16.58 -3.01 9.06
N ALA A 83 -16.20 -3.21 7.80
CA ALA A 83 -16.30 -4.50 7.14
C ALA A 83 -15.43 -5.57 7.84
N ALA A 84 -14.19 -5.24 8.22
CA ALA A 84 -13.28 -6.19 8.86
C ALA A 84 -13.83 -6.68 10.20
N LYS A 85 -14.48 -5.80 10.97
CA LYS A 85 -15.16 -6.15 12.22
C LYS A 85 -16.33 -7.10 12.00
N GLU A 86 -17.18 -6.82 11.00
CA GLU A 86 -18.32 -7.67 10.65
C GLU A 86 -17.89 -9.08 10.24
N TYR A 87 -16.85 -9.18 9.40
CA TYR A 87 -16.35 -10.45 8.86
C TYR A 87 -15.21 -11.07 9.69
N ARG A 88 -14.90 -10.51 10.86
CA ARG A 88 -13.82 -10.97 11.77
C ARG A 88 -12.47 -11.14 11.05
N VAL A 89 -12.14 -10.18 10.20
CA VAL A 89 -10.90 -10.16 9.41
C VAL A 89 -9.79 -9.55 10.25
N GLY A 90 -8.69 -10.28 10.36
CA GLY A 90 -7.42 -9.79 10.93
C GLY A 90 -6.28 -9.77 9.92
N ALA A 91 -6.37 -10.56 8.85
CA ALA A 91 -5.39 -10.58 7.78
C ALA A 91 -5.78 -9.54 6.71
N LEU A 92 -5.40 -8.28 6.95
CA LEU A 92 -5.60 -7.16 6.04
C LEU A 92 -4.45 -6.16 6.20
N ILE A 93 -4.01 -5.54 5.11
CA ILE A 93 -2.94 -4.53 5.12
C ILE A 93 -3.51 -3.19 4.67
N LEU A 94 -3.11 -2.12 5.36
CA LEU A 94 -3.35 -0.74 4.93
C LEU A 94 -2.02 -0.18 4.45
N GLU A 95 -1.97 0.25 3.20
CA GLU A 95 -0.72 0.65 2.58
C GLU A 95 -0.79 2.01 1.92
N ILE A 96 0.39 2.55 1.62
CA ILE A 96 0.54 3.73 0.80
C ILE A 96 1.90 3.64 0.11
N ALA A 97 1.93 3.88 -1.19
CA ALA A 97 3.18 3.79 -1.95
C ALA A 97 3.98 5.09 -1.89
N ARG A 98 5.26 5.01 -2.25
CA ARG A 98 6.15 6.20 -2.26
C ARG A 98 5.59 7.34 -3.10
N SER A 99 5.03 7.04 -4.26
CA SER A 99 4.39 8.03 -5.14
C SER A 99 3.16 8.64 -4.46
N GLU A 100 2.34 7.81 -3.83
CA GLU A 100 1.08 8.18 -3.20
C GLU A 100 1.29 9.07 -1.98
N ILE A 101 2.31 8.81 -1.16
CA ILE A 101 2.72 9.72 -0.07
C ILE A 101 2.90 11.14 -0.60
N GLY A 102 3.56 11.28 -1.77
CA GLY A 102 3.78 12.56 -2.42
C GLY A 102 2.50 13.21 -2.92
N TYR A 103 1.75 12.54 -3.81
CA TYR A 103 0.62 13.17 -4.49
C TYR A 103 -0.65 13.28 -3.63
N THR A 104 -0.78 12.47 -2.58
CA THR A 104 -1.89 12.59 -1.61
C THR A 104 -1.55 13.51 -0.43
N ASN A 105 -0.28 13.93 -0.32
CA ASN A 105 0.24 14.64 0.84
C ASN A 105 -0.10 13.93 2.16
N GLN A 106 0.16 12.62 2.22
CA GLN A 106 -0.07 11.76 3.39
C GLN A 106 1.27 11.23 3.88
N GLN A 107 1.90 11.97 4.79
CA GLN A 107 3.17 11.55 5.37
C GLN A 107 3.01 10.32 6.26
N PRO A 108 4.03 9.46 6.41
CA PRO A 108 3.93 8.20 7.15
C PRO A 108 3.28 8.31 8.53
N GLU A 109 3.71 9.27 9.35
CA GLU A 109 3.13 9.47 10.69
C GLU A 109 1.64 9.80 10.64
N GLU A 110 1.24 10.69 9.72
CA GLU A 110 -0.15 11.06 9.57
C GLU A 110 -0.98 9.87 9.10
N TYR A 111 -0.47 9.10 8.13
CA TYR A 111 -1.14 7.92 7.61
C TYR A 111 -1.45 6.92 8.72
N VAL A 112 -0.45 6.53 9.52
CA VAL A 112 -0.63 5.59 10.65
C VAL A 112 -1.67 6.11 11.65
N ILE A 113 -1.61 7.40 12.00
CA ILE A 113 -2.55 7.99 12.94
C ILE A 113 -3.98 8.01 12.39
N VAL A 114 -4.17 8.29 11.10
CA VAL A 114 -5.49 8.23 10.46
C VAL A 114 -6.03 6.80 10.48
N MET A 115 -5.20 5.79 10.17
CA MET A 115 -5.61 4.38 10.23
C MET A 115 -6.01 3.97 11.66
N MET A 116 -5.21 4.36 12.66
CA MET A 116 -5.53 4.11 14.08
C MET A 116 -6.83 4.79 14.52
N ALA A 117 -7.04 6.04 14.14
CA ALA A 117 -8.26 6.77 14.46
C ALA A 117 -9.48 6.09 13.84
N ALA A 118 -9.37 5.61 12.60
CA ALA A 118 -10.44 4.88 11.93
C ALA A 118 -10.75 3.56 12.65
N ALA A 119 -9.73 2.79 13.02
CA ALA A 119 -9.90 1.55 13.80
C ALA A 119 -10.59 1.81 15.14
N LEU A 120 -10.15 2.84 15.88
CA LEU A 120 -10.78 3.28 17.14
C LEU A 120 -12.25 3.68 16.91
N ARG A 121 -12.52 4.43 15.83
CA ARG A 121 -13.84 4.94 15.51
C ARG A 121 -14.85 3.83 15.22
N GLU A 122 -14.40 2.74 14.63
CA GLU A 122 -15.23 1.57 14.30
C GLU A 122 -15.17 0.46 15.37
N GLY A 123 -14.32 0.63 16.39
CA GLY A 123 -14.12 -0.32 17.47
C GLY A 123 -13.58 -1.66 16.96
N TRP A 124 -12.60 -1.61 16.05
CA TRP A 124 -11.78 -2.74 15.64
C TRP A 124 -10.52 -2.80 16.51
N SER A 125 -9.98 -4.00 16.76
CA SER A 125 -8.78 -4.20 17.57
C SER A 125 -7.95 -5.37 17.04
N GLY A 126 -6.63 -5.26 17.06
CA GLY A 126 -5.72 -6.30 16.62
C GLY A 126 -4.37 -5.76 16.14
N PRO A 127 -3.49 -6.65 15.65
CA PRO A 127 -2.26 -6.25 14.97
C PRO A 127 -2.60 -5.38 13.74
N LEU A 128 -2.15 -4.12 13.75
CA LEU A 128 -2.37 -3.18 12.65
C LEU A 128 -1.20 -3.29 11.66
N PHE A 129 -1.45 -3.91 10.51
CA PHE A 129 -0.43 -4.03 9.45
C PHE A 129 -0.45 -2.79 8.57
N VAL A 130 0.55 -1.92 8.74
CA VAL A 130 0.79 -0.76 7.86
C VAL A 130 1.97 -1.07 6.95
N GLN A 131 1.79 -0.88 5.65
CA GLN A 131 2.78 -1.22 4.63
C GLN A 131 3.23 -0.02 3.81
N GLY A 132 4.53 0.04 3.54
CA GLY A 132 5.12 0.95 2.57
C GLY A 132 5.22 0.24 1.24
N ASP A 133 4.29 0.54 0.34
CA ASP A 133 4.22 -0.06 -1.00
C ASP A 133 5.23 0.61 -1.94
N HIS A 134 5.77 -0.14 -2.91
CA HIS A 134 6.73 0.32 -3.91
C HIS A 134 7.71 1.37 -3.39
N PHE A 135 8.61 1.00 -2.47
CA PHE A 135 9.73 1.87 -2.11
C PHE A 135 10.77 1.83 -3.24
N GLN A 136 10.33 2.34 -4.38
CA GLN A 136 10.86 2.09 -5.70
C GLN A 136 12.06 2.99 -6.00
N ALA A 137 13.11 2.45 -6.59
CA ALA A 137 14.18 3.25 -7.18
C ALA A 137 13.82 3.79 -8.56
N LYS A 138 14.23 5.03 -8.85
CA LYS A 138 14.31 5.53 -10.22
C LYS A 138 15.66 5.17 -10.85
N ALA A 139 15.61 4.58 -12.03
CA ALA A 139 16.78 4.32 -12.86
C ALA A 139 17.23 5.57 -13.64
N ALA A 140 18.54 5.78 -13.76
CA ALA A 140 19.14 6.70 -14.73
C ALA A 140 19.42 5.99 -16.07
N SER A 141 19.84 4.73 -15.99
CA SER A 141 20.04 3.77 -17.07
C SER A 141 19.90 2.35 -16.48
N PRO A 142 19.86 1.28 -17.29
CA PRO A 142 19.87 -0.08 -16.76
C PRO A 142 20.99 -0.29 -15.73
N SER A 143 20.69 -0.98 -14.63
CA SER A 143 21.59 -1.20 -13.47
C SER A 143 22.03 0.03 -12.67
N VAL A 144 21.68 1.27 -13.06
CA VAL A 144 22.20 2.49 -12.45
C VAL A 144 21.07 3.33 -11.86
N PRO A 145 20.97 3.47 -10.53
CA PRO A 145 19.99 4.35 -9.91
C PRO A 145 20.32 5.82 -10.20
N LYS A 146 19.29 6.68 -10.21
CA LYS A 146 19.51 8.13 -10.30
C LYS A 146 20.37 8.62 -9.12
N PRO A 147 21.22 9.64 -9.33
CA PRO A 147 22.03 10.20 -8.25
C PRO A 147 21.18 10.62 -7.04
N GLY A 148 21.57 10.15 -5.86
CA GLY A 148 20.88 10.42 -4.59
C GLY A 148 19.60 9.62 -4.35
N GLU A 149 19.18 8.76 -5.29
CA GLU A 149 17.91 8.04 -5.19
C GLU A 149 17.87 7.03 -4.04
N ILE A 150 18.95 6.26 -3.86
CA ILE A 150 19.06 5.28 -2.78
C ILE A 150 18.97 5.95 -1.40
N GLU A 151 19.60 7.11 -1.22
CA GLU A 151 19.55 7.85 0.04
C GLU A 151 18.16 8.43 0.33
N LYS A 152 17.41 8.81 -0.71
CA LYS A 152 16.00 9.22 -0.55
C LYS A 152 15.14 8.07 -0.06
N ILE A 153 15.32 6.88 -0.63
CA ILE A 153 14.58 5.68 -0.20
C ILE A 153 14.94 5.32 1.23
N LYS A 154 16.24 5.33 1.61
CA LYS A 154 16.66 5.16 3.01
C LYS A 154 16.00 6.16 3.95
N SER A 155 15.97 7.45 3.58
CA SER A 155 15.28 8.46 4.39
C SER A 155 13.80 8.13 4.59
N LEU A 156 13.11 7.73 3.52
CA LEU A 156 11.71 7.35 3.57
C LEU A 156 11.47 6.10 4.43
N ILE A 157 12.30 5.06 4.28
CA ILE A 157 12.29 3.84 5.12
C ILE A 157 12.40 4.22 6.59
N LYS A 158 13.36 5.08 6.93
CA LYS A 158 13.58 5.53 8.30
C LYS A 158 12.33 6.22 8.87
N ASP A 159 11.74 7.13 8.11
CA ASP A 159 10.53 7.86 8.54
C ASP A 159 9.32 6.92 8.64
N ALA A 160 9.18 5.96 7.73
CA ALA A 160 8.12 4.95 7.72
C ALA A 160 8.22 4.01 8.94
N ILE A 161 9.40 3.42 9.20
CA ILE A 161 9.62 2.55 10.38
C ILE A 161 9.41 3.35 11.66
N LYS A 162 9.89 4.59 11.72
CA LYS A 162 9.63 5.47 12.87
C LYS A 162 8.13 5.69 13.05
N ALA A 163 7.35 5.85 11.99
CA ALA A 163 5.89 6.05 12.07
C ALA A 163 5.13 4.79 12.50
N GLY A 164 5.60 3.59 12.14
CA GLY A 164 4.95 2.31 12.44
C GLY A 164 4.75 1.39 11.23
N PHE A 165 5.41 1.66 10.10
CA PHE A 165 5.39 0.80 8.93
C PHE A 165 6.35 -0.36 9.18
N TYR A 166 5.79 -1.51 9.56
CA TYR A 166 6.57 -2.73 9.83
C TYR A 166 6.43 -3.78 8.72
N ASN A 167 6.01 -3.32 7.54
CA ASN A 167 5.94 -4.07 6.29
C ASN A 167 6.45 -3.12 5.20
N ILE A 168 7.53 -3.48 4.51
CA ILE A 168 8.18 -2.61 3.51
C ILE A 168 8.42 -3.42 2.25
N ASP A 169 7.87 -2.95 1.14
CA ASP A 169 8.06 -3.53 -0.17
C ASP A 169 9.18 -2.80 -0.89
N ILE A 170 10.32 -3.49 -1.01
CA ILE A 170 11.54 -3.01 -1.61
C ILE A 170 11.46 -3.25 -3.11
N ASP A 171 11.32 -2.16 -3.86
CA ASP A 171 11.23 -2.23 -5.32
C ASP A 171 12.51 -1.65 -5.96
N MET A 172 13.40 -2.54 -6.36
CA MET A 172 14.58 -2.21 -7.17
C MET A 172 14.44 -2.78 -8.58
N SER A 173 13.22 -3.17 -8.99
CA SER A 173 12.95 -3.87 -10.25
C SER A 173 13.22 -2.99 -11.47
N THR A 174 13.11 -1.66 -11.32
CA THR A 174 13.46 -0.69 -12.38
C THR A 174 14.95 -0.68 -12.75
N LEU A 175 15.81 -1.25 -11.90
CA LEU A 175 17.25 -1.34 -12.12
C LEU A 175 17.65 -2.62 -12.87
N VAL A 176 16.71 -3.54 -13.11
CA VAL A 176 16.95 -4.77 -13.90
C VAL A 176 17.43 -4.40 -15.31
N ASP A 177 18.46 -5.10 -15.78
CA ASP A 177 19.04 -4.89 -17.11
C ASP A 177 18.74 -6.08 -18.01
N LEU A 178 17.63 -5.99 -18.75
CA LEU A 178 17.13 -7.06 -19.63
C LEU A 178 18.04 -7.37 -20.83
N ASP A 179 19.06 -6.55 -21.11
CA ASP A 179 20.04 -6.80 -22.18
C ASP A 179 21.12 -7.82 -21.78
N LYS A 180 21.15 -8.25 -20.51
CA LYS A 180 22.08 -9.30 -20.04
C LYS A 180 21.63 -10.69 -20.49
N PRO A 181 22.58 -11.61 -20.76
CA PRO A 181 22.25 -12.88 -21.40
C PRO A 181 21.62 -13.92 -20.46
N THR A 182 21.67 -13.74 -19.14
CA THR A 182 21.06 -14.64 -18.15
C THR A 182 20.25 -13.87 -17.12
N GLU A 183 19.17 -14.46 -16.60
CA GLU A 183 18.30 -13.85 -15.58
C GLU A 183 19.09 -13.47 -14.32
N THR A 184 20.08 -14.27 -13.94
CA THR A 184 21.01 -13.95 -12.84
C THR A 184 21.79 -12.66 -13.09
N GLU A 185 22.29 -12.45 -14.30
CA GLU A 185 22.99 -11.21 -14.66
C GLU A 185 22.04 -10.02 -14.78
N GLN A 186 20.82 -10.23 -15.29
CA GLN A 186 19.78 -9.19 -15.38
C GLN A 186 19.41 -8.64 -14.00
N GLN A 187 19.30 -9.53 -13.00
CA GLN A 187 18.86 -9.21 -11.64
C GLN A 187 19.95 -8.61 -10.73
N GLN A 188 21.22 -8.56 -11.14
CA GLN A 188 22.33 -8.19 -10.24
C GLN A 188 22.12 -6.85 -9.52
N ALA A 189 21.65 -5.82 -10.24
CA ALA A 189 21.39 -4.52 -9.63
C ALA A 189 20.20 -4.57 -8.67
N ASN A 190 19.12 -5.23 -9.05
CA ASN A 190 17.94 -5.42 -8.20
C ASN A 190 18.33 -6.11 -6.88
N ILE A 191 19.08 -7.21 -6.95
CA ILE A 191 19.58 -7.96 -5.79
C ILE A 191 20.49 -7.09 -4.91
N LYS A 192 21.48 -6.43 -5.51
CA LYS A 192 22.46 -5.60 -4.79
C LYS A 192 21.77 -4.51 -3.97
N TYR A 193 20.90 -3.72 -4.59
CA TYR A 193 20.25 -2.62 -3.89
C TYR A 193 19.13 -3.09 -2.95
N SER A 194 18.49 -4.23 -3.25
CA SER A 194 17.56 -4.87 -2.31
C SER A 194 18.27 -5.31 -1.03
N LEU A 195 19.46 -5.91 -1.13
CA LEU A 195 20.30 -6.26 0.02
C LEU A 195 20.76 -5.02 0.80
N GLU A 196 21.11 -3.94 0.11
CA GLU A 196 21.45 -2.67 0.76
C GLU A 196 20.28 -2.13 1.58
N MET A 197 19.06 -2.16 1.04
CA MET A 197 17.85 -1.75 1.77
C MET A 197 17.51 -2.72 2.91
N ALA A 198 17.60 -4.03 2.70
CA ALA A 198 17.33 -5.02 3.74
C ALA A 198 18.26 -4.84 4.96
N ASN A 199 19.57 -4.66 4.73
CA ASN A 199 20.53 -4.37 5.80
C ASN A 199 20.19 -3.08 6.54
N TYR A 200 19.80 -2.03 5.80
CA TYR A 200 19.42 -0.76 6.39
C TYR A 200 18.14 -0.88 7.24
N ILE A 201 17.10 -1.55 6.73
CA ILE A 201 15.85 -1.80 7.44
C ILE A 201 16.11 -2.57 8.73
N ARG A 202 16.89 -3.65 8.67
CA ARG A 202 17.26 -4.46 9.83
C ARG A 202 18.00 -3.62 10.89
N SER A 203 18.81 -2.63 10.47
CA SER A 203 19.47 -1.70 11.40
C SER A 203 18.52 -0.72 12.11
N LEU A 204 17.31 -0.53 11.59
CA LEU A 204 16.30 0.41 12.08
C LEU A 204 15.19 -0.25 12.90
N GLU A 205 15.15 -1.57 12.96
CA GLU A 205 14.10 -2.34 13.63
C GLU A 205 13.96 -1.93 15.10
N PRO A 206 12.74 -1.58 15.54
CA PRO A 206 12.45 -1.48 16.97
C PRO A 206 12.73 -2.84 17.64
N THR A 207 13.17 -2.80 18.89
CA THR A 207 13.43 -4.03 19.66
C THR A 207 12.19 -4.92 19.69
N GLY A 208 12.33 -6.17 19.26
CA GLY A 208 11.25 -7.16 19.23
C GLY A 208 10.35 -7.09 17.98
N VAL A 209 10.61 -6.18 17.04
CA VAL A 209 9.88 -6.08 15.77
C VAL A 209 10.79 -6.52 14.63
N THR A 210 10.44 -7.62 13.96
CA THR A 210 11.03 -7.98 12.66
C THR A 210 10.18 -7.37 11.57
N VAL A 211 10.72 -6.44 10.78
CA VAL A 211 9.99 -5.82 9.66
C VAL A 211 9.81 -6.83 8.52
N SER A 212 8.59 -6.93 7.99
CA SER A 212 8.30 -7.79 6.84
C SER A 212 8.91 -7.17 5.61
N LEU A 213 9.68 -7.95 4.83
CA LEU A 213 10.27 -7.49 3.58
C LEU A 213 9.55 -8.15 2.41
N GLY A 214 9.07 -7.34 1.47
CA GLY A 214 8.72 -7.74 0.12
C GLY A 214 9.82 -7.34 -0.86
N GLY A 215 10.07 -8.16 -1.86
CA GLY A 215 10.87 -7.78 -3.03
C GLY A 215 10.01 -7.74 -4.29
N GLU A 216 10.54 -7.24 -5.39
CA GLU A 216 9.83 -7.20 -6.68
C GLU A 216 10.71 -7.74 -7.82
N ILE A 217 10.12 -8.61 -8.65
CA ILE A 217 10.72 -9.11 -9.89
C ILE A 217 9.81 -8.77 -11.08
N GLY A 218 10.35 -8.03 -12.03
CA GLY A 218 9.61 -7.56 -13.21
C GLY A 218 8.95 -6.21 -12.97
N HIS A 219 9.28 -5.24 -13.82
CA HIS A 219 8.62 -3.94 -13.81
C HIS A 219 7.19 -4.08 -14.30
N ILE A 220 6.24 -3.56 -13.52
CA ILE A 220 4.81 -3.62 -13.85
C ILE A 220 4.54 -2.86 -15.15
N GLY A 221 3.72 -3.47 -16.04
CA GLY A 221 3.51 -3.02 -17.42
C GLY A 221 4.61 -3.46 -18.40
N GLY A 222 5.60 -4.21 -17.95
CA GLY A 222 6.65 -4.83 -18.76
C GLY A 222 6.34 -6.28 -19.15
N LYS A 223 7.40 -7.07 -19.35
CA LYS A 223 7.33 -8.51 -19.61
C LYS A 223 6.86 -9.25 -18.34
N ASN A 224 6.02 -10.27 -18.51
CA ASN A 224 5.64 -11.18 -17.43
C ASN A 224 6.88 -11.81 -16.77
N SER A 225 6.85 -11.93 -15.44
CA SER A 225 7.91 -12.56 -14.65
C SER A 225 7.95 -14.06 -14.91
N THR A 226 9.14 -14.66 -14.81
CA THR A 226 9.31 -16.12 -14.92
C THR A 226 9.77 -16.75 -13.61
N LEU A 227 9.73 -18.08 -13.54
CA LEU A 227 10.34 -18.82 -12.43
C LEU A 227 11.86 -18.64 -12.39
N GLU A 228 12.49 -18.47 -13.54
CA GLU A 228 13.92 -18.20 -13.65
C GLU A 228 14.27 -16.83 -13.07
N ASP A 229 13.46 -15.79 -13.32
CA ASP A 229 13.62 -14.48 -12.68
C ASP A 229 13.52 -14.60 -11.16
N PHE A 230 12.53 -15.36 -10.68
CA PHE A 230 12.29 -15.57 -9.26
C PHE A 230 13.45 -16.27 -8.57
N ARG A 231 13.90 -17.41 -9.11
CA ARG A 231 15.03 -18.16 -8.54
C ARG A 231 16.32 -17.34 -8.60
N ALA A 232 16.59 -16.67 -9.72
CA ALA A 232 17.76 -15.82 -9.87
C ALA A 232 17.81 -14.71 -8.79
N TYR A 233 16.68 -14.05 -8.54
CA TYR A 233 16.58 -13.04 -7.50
C TYR A 233 16.74 -13.65 -6.09
N MET A 234 15.98 -14.68 -5.76
CA MET A 234 15.98 -15.27 -4.41
C MET A 234 17.30 -15.93 -4.05
N ASP A 235 17.93 -16.66 -4.98
CA ASP A 235 19.23 -17.29 -4.77
C ASP A 235 20.31 -16.24 -4.51
N GLY A 236 20.36 -15.19 -5.35
CA GLY A 236 21.33 -14.13 -5.18
C GLY A 236 21.09 -13.28 -3.93
N PHE A 237 19.82 -12.99 -3.59
CA PHE A 237 19.47 -12.29 -2.36
C PHE A 237 19.87 -13.11 -1.13
N ASN A 238 19.47 -14.38 -1.06
CA ASN A 238 19.79 -15.23 0.09
C ASN A 238 21.30 -15.49 0.23
N ALA A 239 22.03 -15.62 -0.89
CA ALA A 239 23.48 -15.77 -0.86
C ALA A 239 24.22 -14.51 -0.35
N GLY A 240 23.64 -13.32 -0.55
CA GLY A 240 24.18 -12.06 -0.06
C GLY A 240 23.66 -11.63 1.31
N LEU A 241 22.71 -12.37 1.89
CA LEU A 241 22.12 -12.08 3.19
C LEU A 241 23.08 -12.48 4.32
N GLY A 242 23.19 -11.65 5.35
CA GLY A 242 24.04 -11.94 6.50
C GLY A 242 23.58 -13.20 7.27
N GLU A 243 24.51 -13.92 7.89
CA GLU A 243 24.19 -15.13 8.66
C GLU A 243 23.16 -14.83 9.75
N GLY A 244 22.06 -15.60 9.77
CA GLY A 244 20.98 -15.46 10.75
C GLY A 244 20.05 -14.26 10.53
N MET A 245 20.26 -13.45 9.49
CA MET A 245 19.32 -12.39 9.14
C MET A 245 18.05 -12.96 8.53
N VAL A 246 16.90 -12.38 8.89
CA VAL A 246 15.61 -12.73 8.27
C VAL A 246 15.54 -12.14 6.87
N GLY A 247 15.23 -12.97 5.88
CA GLY A 247 15.14 -12.61 4.46
C GLY A 247 13.77 -12.05 4.04
N MET A 248 13.43 -12.24 2.77
CA MET A 248 12.13 -11.86 2.21
C MET A 248 11.00 -12.72 2.76
N SER A 249 9.81 -12.14 2.85
CA SER A 249 8.56 -12.79 3.27
C SER A 249 7.60 -13.04 2.11
N LYS A 250 7.75 -12.27 1.02
CA LYS A 250 6.90 -12.30 -0.18
C LYS A 250 7.66 -11.70 -1.38
N ILE A 251 7.14 -11.93 -2.58
CA ILE A 251 7.70 -11.35 -3.82
C ILE A 251 6.60 -10.87 -4.76
N SER A 252 6.71 -9.65 -5.28
CA SER A 252 5.83 -9.11 -6.30
C SER A 252 6.26 -9.54 -7.69
N VAL A 253 5.27 -9.88 -8.53
CA VAL A 253 5.46 -10.41 -9.88
C VAL A 253 4.59 -9.69 -10.90
N GLN A 254 5.06 -9.59 -12.14
CA GLN A 254 4.30 -9.06 -13.25
C GLN A 254 3.53 -10.19 -13.97
N THR A 255 2.21 -10.04 -14.07
CA THR A 255 1.29 -11.06 -14.61
C THR A 255 0.51 -10.60 -15.85
N GLY A 256 0.91 -9.48 -16.45
CA GLY A 256 0.24 -8.84 -17.58
C GLY A 256 -0.65 -7.65 -17.19
N THR A 257 -0.76 -7.36 -15.90
CA THR A 257 -1.55 -6.24 -15.38
C THR A 257 -0.84 -4.90 -15.51
N HIS A 258 -1.61 -3.82 -15.39
CA HIS A 258 -1.13 -2.43 -15.35
C HIS A 258 -1.83 -1.70 -14.20
N HIS A 259 -1.13 -0.78 -13.53
CA HIS A 259 -1.74 0.00 -12.46
C HIS A 259 -2.86 0.90 -13.00
N GLY A 260 -4.05 0.76 -12.44
CA GLY A 260 -5.23 1.55 -12.82
C GLY A 260 -5.92 1.12 -14.13
N GLY A 261 -5.45 0.05 -14.77
CA GLY A 261 -5.98 -0.42 -16.05
C GLY A 261 -5.64 0.50 -17.23
N VAL A 262 -6.06 0.13 -18.43
CA VAL A 262 -5.84 0.91 -19.66
C VAL A 262 -7.17 1.48 -20.13
N VAL A 263 -7.30 2.80 -20.19
CA VAL A 263 -8.53 3.46 -20.67
C VAL A 263 -8.51 3.59 -22.19
N LEU A 264 -9.51 3.00 -22.84
CA LEU A 264 -9.74 3.09 -24.26
C LEU A 264 -10.28 4.46 -24.66
N ALA A 265 -10.22 4.79 -25.96
CA ALA A 265 -10.66 6.10 -26.47
C ALA A 265 -12.16 6.38 -26.24
N ASP A 266 -12.96 5.36 -25.97
CA ASP A 266 -14.38 5.47 -25.63
C ASP A 266 -14.64 5.63 -24.11
N GLY A 267 -13.58 5.70 -23.30
CA GLY A 267 -13.64 5.84 -21.85
C GLY A 267 -13.82 4.53 -21.09
N SER A 268 -13.95 3.38 -21.77
CA SER A 268 -14.00 2.06 -21.14
C SER A 268 -12.61 1.55 -20.75
N LEU A 269 -12.54 0.55 -19.86
CA LEU A 269 -11.30 -0.13 -19.52
C LEU A 269 -11.06 -1.30 -20.48
N ALA A 270 -9.82 -1.45 -20.94
CA ALA A 270 -9.41 -2.59 -21.74
C ALA A 270 -9.49 -3.89 -20.93
N ASP A 271 -9.90 -4.97 -21.59
CA ASP A 271 -9.83 -6.31 -21.03
C ASP A 271 -8.36 -6.69 -20.79
N ILE A 272 -8.06 -7.15 -19.57
CA ILE A 272 -6.74 -7.61 -19.18
C ILE A 272 -6.84 -9.11 -18.91
N ASP A 273 -6.01 -9.89 -19.60
CA ASP A 273 -5.82 -11.31 -19.30
C ASP A 273 -4.72 -11.44 -18.24
N VAL A 274 -5.10 -11.91 -17.06
CA VAL A 274 -4.18 -12.08 -15.93
C VAL A 274 -3.63 -13.50 -15.95
N ASP A 275 -2.30 -13.62 -16.01
CA ASP A 275 -1.66 -14.93 -15.97
C ASP A 275 -1.56 -15.45 -14.53
N PHE A 276 -2.65 -16.09 -14.08
CA PHE A 276 -2.71 -16.75 -12.77
C PHE A 276 -1.73 -17.92 -12.62
N SER A 277 -1.19 -18.46 -13.72
CA SER A 277 -0.21 -19.55 -13.64
C SER A 277 1.10 -19.08 -13.02
N ILE A 278 1.52 -17.84 -13.30
CA ILE A 278 2.71 -17.23 -12.69
C ILE A 278 2.54 -17.11 -11.17
N LEU A 279 1.40 -16.62 -10.71
CA LEU A 279 1.11 -16.52 -9.28
C LEU A 279 1.16 -17.89 -8.60
N LYS A 280 0.57 -18.89 -9.25
CA LYS A 280 0.56 -20.27 -8.75
C LYS A 280 1.95 -20.86 -8.65
N ASP A 281 2.72 -20.77 -9.73
CA ASP A 281 4.02 -21.39 -9.84
C ASP A 281 5.02 -20.72 -8.90
N VAL A 282 5.12 -19.39 -8.93
CA VAL A 282 6.01 -18.63 -8.03
C VAL A 282 5.61 -18.82 -6.58
N SER A 283 4.30 -18.84 -6.26
CA SER A 283 3.87 -19.08 -4.88
C SER A 283 4.16 -20.51 -4.40
N SER A 284 4.06 -21.52 -5.27
CA SER A 284 4.44 -22.90 -4.90
C SER A 284 5.93 -22.99 -4.65
N VAL A 285 6.76 -22.56 -5.61
CA VAL A 285 8.22 -22.59 -5.49
C VAL A 285 8.69 -21.75 -4.30
N GLY A 286 8.08 -20.59 -4.07
CA GLY A 286 8.39 -19.73 -2.92
C GLY A 286 8.17 -20.42 -1.57
N ARG A 287 7.13 -21.25 -1.44
CA ARG A 287 6.88 -22.03 -0.23
C ARG A 287 7.78 -23.26 -0.13
N ASP A 288 7.91 -24.00 -1.23
CA ASP A 288 8.56 -25.31 -1.26
C ASP A 288 10.09 -25.21 -1.19
N GLU A 289 10.69 -24.24 -1.88
CA GLU A 289 12.15 -24.07 -1.98
C GLU A 289 12.69 -22.97 -1.05
N TYR A 290 11.93 -21.89 -0.82
CA TYR A 290 12.41 -20.71 -0.09
C TYR A 290 11.69 -20.44 1.24
N HIS A 291 10.60 -21.17 1.53
CA HIS A 291 9.77 -21.02 2.73
C HIS A 291 9.22 -19.61 2.98
N ILE A 292 8.98 -18.84 1.92
CA ILE A 292 8.32 -17.53 1.96
C ILE A 292 6.81 -17.66 1.73
N GLY A 293 6.04 -16.62 2.01
CA GLY A 293 4.57 -16.65 1.91
C GLY A 293 4.04 -16.90 0.50
N GLY A 294 4.68 -16.32 -0.52
CA GLY A 294 4.36 -16.53 -1.93
C GLY A 294 4.45 -15.26 -2.77
N ALA A 295 3.78 -15.30 -3.93
CA ALA A 295 3.73 -14.21 -4.90
C ALA A 295 2.64 -13.17 -4.56
N VAL A 296 2.93 -11.91 -4.87
CA VAL A 296 2.05 -10.75 -4.66
C VAL A 296 1.56 -10.26 -6.02
N GLN A 297 0.26 -9.96 -6.13
CA GLN A 297 -0.33 -9.37 -7.32
C GLN A 297 -0.50 -7.86 -7.17
N HIS A 298 -0.02 -7.11 -8.15
CA HIS A 298 -0.21 -5.67 -8.23
C HIS A 298 -1.23 -5.27 -9.32
N GLY A 299 -1.76 -4.05 -9.28
CA GLY A 299 -2.66 -3.54 -10.32
C GLY A 299 -3.99 -4.29 -10.45
N ALA A 300 -4.52 -4.86 -9.36
CA ALA A 300 -5.70 -5.72 -9.42
C ALA A 300 -7.04 -4.95 -9.35
N SER A 301 -7.05 -3.69 -8.93
CA SER A 301 -8.27 -3.01 -8.48
C SER A 301 -9.31 -2.72 -9.57
N THR A 302 -8.89 -2.72 -10.83
CA THR A 302 -9.71 -2.44 -12.00
C THR A 302 -10.03 -3.71 -12.79
N LEU A 303 -9.63 -4.88 -12.29
CA LEU A 303 -9.95 -6.17 -12.88
C LEU A 303 -11.41 -6.55 -12.64
N PRO A 304 -11.98 -7.43 -13.48
CA PRO A 304 -13.31 -7.99 -13.26
C PRO A 304 -13.45 -8.66 -11.89
N ASP A 305 -14.64 -8.57 -11.29
CA ASP A 305 -14.91 -9.08 -9.95
C ASP A 305 -14.71 -10.61 -9.84
N GLU A 306 -14.98 -11.35 -10.92
CA GLU A 306 -14.78 -12.80 -11.02
C GLU A 306 -13.31 -13.25 -10.89
N PHE A 307 -12.35 -12.33 -10.99
CA PHE A 307 -10.93 -12.65 -10.85
C PHE A 307 -10.47 -12.72 -9.40
N PHE A 308 -11.18 -12.08 -8.46
CA PHE A 308 -10.68 -11.96 -7.09
C PHE A 308 -10.55 -13.29 -6.35
N ASN A 309 -11.49 -14.21 -6.54
CA ASN A 309 -11.39 -15.56 -5.99
C ASN A 309 -10.25 -16.37 -6.65
N GLN A 310 -9.89 -16.05 -7.90
CA GLN A 310 -8.82 -16.75 -8.60
C GLN A 310 -7.44 -16.43 -8.01
N PHE A 311 -7.22 -15.24 -7.43
CA PHE A 311 -5.98 -14.94 -6.69
C PHE A 311 -5.77 -15.88 -5.50
N ALA A 312 -6.83 -16.09 -4.71
CA ALA A 312 -6.81 -17.05 -3.62
C ALA A 312 -6.60 -18.48 -4.14
N GLN A 313 -7.27 -18.89 -5.21
CA GLN A 313 -7.10 -20.23 -5.78
C GLN A 313 -5.71 -20.48 -6.37
N ALA A 314 -5.09 -19.46 -6.97
CA ALA A 314 -3.71 -19.48 -7.43
C ALA A 314 -2.72 -19.49 -6.24
N GLY A 315 -3.18 -19.17 -5.03
CA GLY A 315 -2.36 -19.20 -3.82
C GLY A 315 -1.41 -18.01 -3.69
N ALA A 316 -1.75 -16.88 -4.33
CA ALA A 316 -1.10 -15.60 -4.11
C ALA A 316 -1.17 -15.23 -2.62
N VAL A 317 -0.08 -14.71 -2.06
CA VAL A 317 -0.04 -14.35 -0.64
C VAL A 317 -0.78 -13.04 -0.38
N GLU A 318 -0.73 -12.12 -1.33
CA GLU A 318 -1.20 -10.76 -1.17
C GLU A 318 -1.65 -10.16 -2.52
N VAL A 319 -2.59 -9.21 -2.49
CA VAL A 319 -3.03 -8.45 -3.66
C VAL A 319 -3.20 -6.97 -3.32
N HIS A 320 -2.62 -6.09 -4.12
CA HIS A 320 -2.61 -4.63 -3.90
C HIS A 320 -3.82 -3.97 -4.57
N LEU A 321 -4.49 -3.09 -3.82
CA LEU A 321 -5.78 -2.51 -4.16
C LEU A 321 -5.80 -1.00 -3.93
N ALA A 322 -5.87 -0.24 -5.02
CA ALA A 322 -5.83 1.21 -5.00
C ALA A 322 -6.94 1.86 -5.86
N THR A 323 -6.86 1.72 -7.19
CA THR A 323 -7.59 2.59 -8.14
C THR A 323 -9.09 2.39 -8.14
N GLY A 324 -9.55 1.19 -7.87
CA GLY A 324 -10.98 0.91 -7.67
C GLY A 324 -11.60 1.77 -6.58
N PHE A 325 -10.94 1.93 -5.41
CA PHE A 325 -11.46 2.74 -4.31
C PHE A 325 -11.58 4.21 -4.69
N GLN A 326 -10.51 4.77 -5.27
CA GLN A 326 -10.52 6.15 -5.75
C GLN A 326 -11.61 6.39 -6.81
N ASN A 327 -11.80 5.43 -7.71
CA ASN A 327 -12.83 5.47 -8.74
C ASN A 327 -14.22 5.51 -8.11
N MET A 328 -14.51 4.54 -7.25
CA MET A 328 -15.76 4.49 -6.49
C MET A 328 -16.06 5.78 -5.73
N GLN A 329 -15.05 6.48 -5.21
CA GLN A 329 -15.25 7.70 -4.44
C GLN A 329 -15.56 8.92 -5.31
N LEU A 330 -14.72 9.25 -6.30
CA LEU A 330 -14.93 10.49 -7.07
C LEU A 330 -16.08 10.34 -8.08
N ASP A 331 -16.41 9.10 -8.47
CA ASP A 331 -17.50 8.83 -9.41
C ASP A 331 -18.85 8.59 -8.67
N HIS A 332 -18.84 8.61 -7.34
CA HIS A 332 -20.04 8.40 -6.52
C HIS A 332 -21.06 9.53 -6.73
N GLU A 333 -22.36 9.21 -6.80
CA GLU A 333 -23.43 10.21 -6.95
C GLU A 333 -23.47 11.26 -5.82
N ALA A 334 -23.01 10.86 -4.64
CA ALA A 334 -22.90 11.73 -3.46
C ALA A 334 -21.59 12.54 -3.43
N PHE A 335 -20.64 12.31 -4.34
CA PHE A 335 -19.47 13.18 -4.46
C PHE A 335 -19.87 14.46 -5.20
N PRO A 336 -19.65 15.67 -4.64
CA PRO A 336 -20.12 16.89 -5.29
C PRO A 336 -19.47 17.11 -6.65
N LYS A 337 -20.27 17.09 -7.72
CA LYS A 337 -19.80 17.35 -9.09
C LYS A 337 -19.01 18.66 -9.19
N SER A 338 -19.44 19.71 -8.49
CA SER A 338 -18.74 20.99 -8.46
C SER A 338 -17.33 20.93 -7.88
N LEU A 339 -17.06 19.99 -6.95
CA LEU A 339 -15.72 19.76 -6.42
C LEU A 339 -14.88 18.96 -7.43
N LEU A 340 -15.46 17.94 -8.05
CA LEU A 340 -14.80 17.16 -9.10
C LEU A 340 -14.39 18.04 -10.29
N ASP A 341 -15.28 18.92 -10.75
CA ASP A 341 -15.00 19.86 -11.84
C ASP A 341 -13.85 20.83 -11.47
N GLN A 342 -13.74 21.24 -10.20
CA GLN A 342 -12.60 22.04 -9.71
C GLN A 342 -11.29 21.25 -9.70
N MET A 343 -11.34 19.97 -9.31
CA MET A 343 -10.18 19.08 -9.36
C MET A 343 -9.67 18.93 -10.79
N TYR A 344 -10.57 18.72 -11.75
CA TYR A 344 -10.22 18.61 -13.18
C TYR A 344 -9.69 19.91 -13.76
N ALA A 345 -10.32 21.05 -13.47
CA ALA A 345 -9.79 22.34 -13.89
C ALA A 345 -8.39 22.63 -13.32
N TRP A 346 -8.09 22.15 -12.12
CA TRP A 346 -6.74 22.23 -11.55
C TRP A 346 -5.74 21.33 -12.28
N LEU A 347 -6.13 20.11 -12.67
CA LEU A 347 -5.29 19.21 -13.47
C LEU A 347 -4.98 19.81 -14.84
N ASP A 348 -6.00 20.32 -15.54
CA ASP A 348 -5.84 20.94 -16.86
C ASP A 348 -4.90 22.13 -16.83
N LYS A 349 -4.83 22.83 -15.68
CA LYS A 349 -3.95 23.98 -15.48
C LYS A 349 -2.53 23.59 -15.06
N THR A 350 -2.38 22.58 -14.21
CA THR A 350 -1.11 22.32 -13.49
C THR A 350 -0.37 21.08 -13.95
N GLN A 351 -1.06 20.15 -14.62
CA GLN A 351 -0.52 18.88 -15.10
C GLN A 351 -0.59 18.77 -16.63
N SER A 352 -0.85 19.88 -17.34
CA SER A 352 -1.02 19.89 -18.80
C SER A 352 0.21 19.39 -19.56
N ASP A 353 1.40 19.47 -18.97
CA ASP A 353 2.65 18.97 -19.54
C ASP A 353 2.76 17.45 -19.56
N GLU A 354 1.90 16.75 -18.81
CA GLU A 354 1.80 15.28 -18.83
C GLU A 354 0.73 14.77 -19.80
N ARG A 355 -0.04 15.66 -20.43
CA ARG A 355 -1.07 15.28 -21.40
C ARG A 355 -0.43 14.77 -22.70
N GLY A 356 -0.83 13.57 -23.12
CA GLY A 356 -0.42 13.02 -24.41
C GLY A 356 -0.99 13.81 -25.60
N LEU A 357 -0.29 13.80 -26.74
CA LEU A 357 -0.69 14.57 -27.95
C LEU A 357 -2.10 14.22 -28.44
N ASP A 358 -2.52 12.97 -28.30
CA ASP A 358 -3.81 12.45 -28.77
C ASP A 358 -4.73 12.02 -27.61
N GLN A 359 -4.40 12.40 -26.36
CA GLN A 359 -5.14 12.00 -25.17
C GLN A 359 -6.41 12.85 -25.00
N THR A 360 -7.57 12.19 -24.89
CA THR A 360 -8.84 12.89 -24.62
C THR A 360 -8.86 13.49 -23.20
N ASP A 361 -9.80 14.39 -22.93
CA ASP A 361 -10.00 14.94 -21.58
C ASP A 361 -10.34 13.83 -20.58
N GLU A 362 -11.20 12.88 -20.97
CA GLU A 362 -11.60 11.76 -20.14
C GLU A 362 -10.41 10.86 -19.78
N GLN A 363 -9.56 10.54 -20.75
CA GLN A 363 -8.34 9.75 -20.51
C GLN A 363 -7.37 10.50 -19.60
N PHE A 364 -7.15 11.79 -19.86
CA PHE A 364 -6.26 12.64 -19.06
C PHE A 364 -6.74 12.78 -17.62
N HIS A 365 -8.02 13.07 -17.41
CA HIS A 365 -8.60 13.19 -16.07
C HIS A 365 -8.61 11.85 -15.35
N TYR A 366 -8.95 10.74 -16.02
CA TYR A 366 -8.89 9.42 -15.40
C TYR A 366 -7.49 9.07 -14.90
N GLU A 367 -6.46 9.30 -15.74
CA GLU A 367 -5.08 8.94 -15.41
C GLU A 367 -4.52 9.83 -14.29
N LEU A 368 -4.78 11.13 -14.34
CA LEU A 368 -4.14 12.10 -13.45
C LEU A 368 -4.99 12.56 -12.26
N ARG A 369 -6.27 12.17 -12.14
CA ARG A 369 -7.13 12.53 -10.98
C ARG A 369 -6.49 12.23 -9.63
N LYS A 370 -5.68 11.16 -9.53
CA LYS A 370 -4.91 10.83 -8.32
C LYS A 370 -4.01 11.97 -7.84
N LYS A 371 -3.46 12.77 -8.77
CA LYS A 371 -2.56 13.91 -8.44
C LYS A 371 -3.27 15.10 -7.84
N SER A 372 -4.59 15.18 -7.98
CA SER A 372 -5.39 16.23 -7.34
C SER A 372 -5.68 15.96 -5.86
N LEU A 373 -5.48 14.73 -5.39
CA LEU A 373 -5.92 14.31 -4.06
C LEU A 373 -5.26 15.10 -2.93
N GLY A 374 -3.96 15.42 -3.04
CA GLY A 374 -3.25 16.21 -2.04
C GLY A 374 -3.72 17.66 -1.99
N GLU A 375 -3.95 18.28 -3.14
CA GLU A 375 -4.44 19.67 -3.24
C GLU A 375 -5.86 19.81 -2.66
N PHE A 376 -6.75 18.87 -2.99
CA PHE A 376 -8.15 18.91 -2.57
C PHE A 376 -8.44 18.07 -1.32
N LYS A 377 -7.39 17.65 -0.59
CA LYS A 377 -7.50 16.76 0.56
C LYS A 377 -8.48 17.27 1.60
N GLN A 378 -8.31 18.52 2.02
CA GLN A 378 -9.18 19.12 3.04
C GLN A 378 -10.61 19.27 2.54
N ALA A 379 -10.81 19.69 1.27
CA ALA A 379 -12.13 19.81 0.68
C ALA A 379 -12.89 18.47 0.65
N MET A 380 -12.19 17.35 0.43
CA MET A 380 -12.78 16.01 0.51
C MET A 380 -13.13 15.59 1.95
N TRP A 381 -12.33 15.98 2.95
CA TRP A 381 -12.63 15.71 4.37
C TRP A 381 -13.80 16.56 4.90
N ASP A 382 -13.94 17.76 4.35
CA ASP A 382 -14.95 18.77 4.68
C ASP A 382 -16.31 18.50 4.00
N LEU A 383 -16.41 17.44 3.19
CA LEU A 383 -17.68 17.01 2.62
C LEU A 383 -18.73 16.82 3.73
N PRO A 384 -20.00 17.19 3.48
CA PRO A 384 -21.07 16.98 4.44
C PRO A 384 -21.15 15.51 4.86
N GLU A 385 -21.42 15.24 6.14
CA GLU A 385 -21.44 13.86 6.66
C GLU A 385 -22.48 12.99 5.93
N GLU A 386 -23.59 13.55 5.45
CA GLU A 386 -24.55 12.80 4.61
C GLU A 386 -23.89 12.24 3.34
N ASN A 387 -23.05 13.03 2.68
CA ASN A 387 -22.32 12.62 1.49
C ASN A 387 -21.29 11.56 1.83
N LYS A 388 -20.48 11.81 2.88
CA LYS A 388 -19.44 10.90 3.33
C LYS A 388 -20.02 9.55 3.76
N ALA A 389 -21.16 9.54 4.44
CA ALA A 389 -21.83 8.32 4.87
C ALA A 389 -22.28 7.43 3.71
N LYS A 390 -22.83 8.02 2.63
CA LYS A 390 -23.23 7.28 1.43
C LYS A 390 -22.01 6.66 0.72
N ILE A 391 -20.96 7.45 0.51
CA ILE A 391 -19.71 6.98 -0.11
C ILE A 391 -19.08 5.86 0.73
N ARG A 392 -19.01 6.06 2.05
CA ARG A 392 -18.46 5.10 3.00
C ARG A 392 -19.23 3.78 2.99
N GLN A 393 -20.56 3.81 2.85
CA GLN A 393 -21.38 2.60 2.74
C GLN A 393 -21.02 1.77 1.49
N SER A 394 -20.86 2.40 0.31
CA SER A 394 -20.40 1.69 -0.89
C SER A 394 -19.00 1.10 -0.74
N LEU A 395 -18.11 1.79 -0.01
CA LEU A 395 -16.78 1.25 0.31
C LEU A 395 -16.87 0.05 1.26
N VAL A 396 -17.74 0.07 2.27
CA VAL A 396 -17.96 -1.08 3.18
C VAL A 396 -18.36 -2.32 2.39
N GLU A 397 -19.30 -2.17 1.46
CA GLU A 397 -19.74 -3.26 0.58
C GLU A 397 -18.59 -3.79 -0.29
N ARG A 398 -17.74 -2.91 -0.81
CA ARG A 398 -16.57 -3.32 -1.59
C ARG A 398 -15.52 -4.04 -0.76
N PHE A 399 -15.22 -3.57 0.45
CA PHE A 399 -14.29 -4.25 1.34
C PHE A 399 -14.83 -5.62 1.78
N ALA A 400 -16.13 -5.71 2.08
CA ALA A 400 -16.78 -6.99 2.38
C ALA A 400 -16.65 -7.99 1.22
N PHE A 401 -16.87 -7.53 -0.02
CA PHE A 401 -16.64 -8.34 -1.21
C PHE A 401 -15.20 -8.87 -1.26
N PHE A 402 -14.19 -8.00 -1.13
CA PHE A 402 -12.79 -8.42 -1.17
C PHE A 402 -12.45 -9.42 -0.05
N TYR A 403 -12.93 -9.19 1.17
CA TYR A 403 -12.66 -10.10 2.28
C TYR A 403 -13.21 -11.51 2.05
N GLN A 404 -14.38 -11.61 1.40
CA GLN A 404 -14.97 -12.88 1.00
C GLN A 404 -14.21 -13.54 -0.15
N GLN A 405 -13.97 -12.80 -1.24
CA GLN A 405 -13.32 -13.37 -2.43
C GLN A 405 -11.88 -13.79 -2.19
N LEU A 406 -11.15 -13.05 -1.34
CA LEU A 406 -9.75 -13.35 -1.02
C LEU A 406 -9.60 -14.33 0.15
N ASN A 407 -10.73 -14.86 0.65
CA ASN A 407 -10.81 -15.88 1.69
C ASN A 407 -10.11 -15.47 3.01
N VAL A 408 -10.32 -14.22 3.44
CA VAL A 408 -9.76 -13.68 4.70
C VAL A 408 -10.81 -13.49 5.81
N VAL A 409 -12.05 -13.93 5.59
CA VAL A 409 -13.11 -13.97 6.60
C VAL A 409 -12.67 -14.86 7.79
N ASN A 410 -12.94 -14.42 9.01
CA ASN A 410 -12.60 -15.12 10.27
C ASN A 410 -11.10 -15.31 10.55
N THR A 411 -10.23 -14.53 9.91
CA THR A 411 -8.78 -14.62 10.11
C THR A 411 -8.27 -13.98 11.38
N ALA A 412 -9.09 -13.20 12.11
CA ALA A 412 -8.65 -12.50 13.33
C ALA A 412 -8.03 -13.44 14.39
N GLU A 413 -8.62 -14.62 14.59
CA GLU A 413 -8.08 -15.60 15.55
C GLU A 413 -6.75 -16.18 15.07
N LEU A 414 -6.66 -16.57 13.79
CA LEU A 414 -5.44 -17.09 13.18
C LEU A 414 -4.29 -16.07 13.28
N VAL A 415 -4.57 -14.81 12.97
CA VAL A 415 -3.61 -13.71 13.12
C VAL A 415 -3.20 -13.55 14.59
N GLY A 416 -4.14 -13.55 15.54
CA GLY A 416 -3.82 -13.45 16.97
C GLY A 416 -2.99 -14.63 17.52
N GLN A 417 -3.09 -15.81 16.90
CA GLN A 417 -2.24 -16.96 17.24
C GLN A 417 -0.80 -16.78 16.72
N LEU A 418 -0.64 -16.27 15.50
CA LEU A 418 0.63 -16.23 14.78
C LEU A 418 1.42 -14.94 15.01
N VAL A 419 0.75 -13.81 15.19
CA VAL A 419 1.38 -12.48 15.31
C VAL A 419 1.23 -11.98 16.74
N LYS A 420 2.36 -11.62 17.36
CA LYS A 420 2.41 -11.00 18.69
C LYS A 420 2.90 -9.56 18.55
N PRO A 421 1.99 -8.57 18.55
CA PRO A 421 2.39 -7.17 18.42
C PRO A 421 3.30 -6.74 19.57
N VAL A 422 4.33 -5.97 19.22
CA VAL A 422 5.21 -5.31 20.20
C VAL A 422 4.85 -3.85 20.24
N VAL A 423 4.48 -3.36 21.43
CA VAL A 423 4.22 -1.94 21.65
C VAL A 423 5.53 -1.19 21.60
N VAL A 424 5.70 -0.35 20.58
CA VAL A 424 6.80 0.62 20.51
C VAL A 424 6.39 1.87 21.26
N GLU A 425 7.00 2.08 22.42
CA GLU A 425 6.74 3.25 23.25
C GLU A 425 7.07 4.54 22.50
N LYS A 426 6.14 5.49 22.54
CA LYS A 426 6.30 6.82 21.96
C LYS A 426 6.00 7.88 22.99
N THR A 427 6.65 9.01 22.84
CA THR A 427 6.40 10.24 23.59
C THR A 427 5.73 11.26 22.69
N GLN A 428 5.15 12.30 23.28
CA GLN A 428 4.60 13.40 22.49
C GLN A 428 5.64 14.06 21.57
N ALA A 429 6.92 14.07 21.96
CA ALA A 429 8.01 14.63 21.15
C ALA A 429 8.24 13.87 19.84
N ASP A 430 7.83 12.61 19.76
CA ASP A 430 7.96 11.80 18.55
C ASP A 430 7.05 12.26 17.41
N PHE A 431 5.98 13.01 17.75
CA PHE A 431 4.94 13.52 16.84
C PHE A 431 5.11 15.00 16.45
N MET A 432 6.33 15.55 16.57
CA MET A 432 6.61 16.89 16.07
C MET A 432 6.63 16.91 14.54
N SER A 433 5.89 17.83 13.93
CA SER A 433 5.83 17.97 12.48
C SER A 433 7.19 18.34 11.89
N GLY A 434 7.85 17.37 11.26
CA GLY A 434 8.87 17.64 10.25
C GLY A 434 8.18 17.93 8.92
N LEU A 435 8.33 19.13 8.37
CA LEU A 435 7.92 19.41 6.99
C LEU A 435 8.84 18.65 6.03
N VAL A 436 8.40 17.52 5.50
CA VAL A 436 9.06 16.87 4.36
C VAL A 436 8.53 17.53 3.08
N LYS A 437 9.45 17.98 2.21
CA LYS A 437 9.07 18.57 0.91
C LYS A 437 8.45 17.50 0.01
N ALA A 438 7.43 17.87 -0.76
CA ALA A 438 6.87 17.01 -1.80
C ALA A 438 7.97 16.62 -2.79
N ASP A 439 8.22 15.32 -2.92
CA ASP A 439 9.16 14.77 -3.90
C ASP A 439 8.48 14.73 -5.28
N ASN A 440 9.27 14.90 -6.35
CA ASN A 440 8.74 14.68 -7.71
C ASN A 440 8.42 13.20 -7.89
N VAL A 441 7.14 12.87 -8.03
CA VAL A 441 6.63 11.49 -8.14
C VAL A 441 6.62 10.93 -9.57
N LYS A 442 6.96 11.74 -10.59
CA LYS A 442 6.95 11.29 -12.00
C LYS A 442 7.88 10.08 -12.21
N GLY A 443 7.34 9.03 -12.83
CA GLY A 443 8.04 7.77 -13.09
C GLY A 443 8.25 6.88 -11.86
N LEU A 444 7.44 7.06 -10.81
CA LEU A 444 7.27 6.06 -9.76
C LEU A 444 6.02 5.22 -10.04
N ALA A 445 6.04 3.95 -9.65
CA ALA A 445 4.83 3.12 -9.59
C ALA A 445 3.80 3.70 -8.62
N ASP A 446 2.53 3.47 -8.95
CA ASP A 446 1.39 3.75 -8.06
C ASP A 446 1.30 2.75 -6.93
#